data_AF-A0A6A3KN89-F1
#
_entry.id   AF-A0A6A3KN89-F1
#
_cell.length_a   1.000
_cell.length_b   1.000
_cell.length_c   1.000
_cell.angle_alpha   90.00
_cell.angle_beta   90.00
_cell.angle_gamma   90.00
#
_symmetry.space_group_name_H-M   'P 1'
#
loop_
_entity.id
_entity.type
_entity.pdbx_description
1 polymer ?
#
loop_
_entity_poly.entity_id
_entity_poly.type
_entity_poly.pdbx_seq_one_letter_code
_entity_poly.pdbx_strand_id
1 'polypeptide(L)'
;MTQSELAAWVRKKFKLRAKPARNTISDIMKNAESIMSASYGDDCQRKPTQVSSPQLEKRLAAWIMDMERRNICDIDTLDGITSRAPRACWSL
;
A
#
# COMPACT_ATOMS: atom_id res chain seq x y z
N MET A 1 -18.98 17.33 8.60
CA MET A 1 -17.66 16.71 8.86
C MET A 1 -16.65 17.82 9.10
N THR A 2 -16.08 17.87 10.29
CA THR A 2 -15.03 18.84 10.67
C THR A 2 -13.65 18.35 10.21
N GLN A 3 -12.65 19.24 10.20
CA GLN A 3 -11.29 18.89 9.77
C GLN A 3 -10.63 17.84 10.69
N SER A 4 -10.97 17.82 11.98
CA SER A 4 -10.51 16.84 12.96
C SER A 4 -11.19 15.48 12.78
N GLU A 5 -12.48 15.47 12.45
CA GLU A 5 -13.23 14.26 12.08
C GLU A 5 -12.67 13.65 10.79
N LEU A 6 -12.40 14.49 9.78
CA LEU A 6 -11.78 14.07 8.54
C LEU A 6 -10.38 13.47 8.79
N ALA A 7 -9.56 14.11 9.64
CA ALA A 7 -8.25 13.56 10.04
C ALA A 7 -8.36 12.16 10.67
N ALA A 8 -9.33 11.98 11.56
CA ALA A 8 -9.58 10.71 12.23
C ALA A 8 -10.07 9.64 11.26
N TRP A 9 -10.96 10.02 10.33
CA TRP A 9 -11.47 9.13 9.28
C TRP A 9 -10.36 8.71 8.32
N VAL A 10 -9.55 9.64 7.82
CA VAL A 10 -8.41 9.36 6.92
C VAL A 10 -7.43 8.41 7.58
N ARG A 11 -7.07 8.67 8.84
CA ARG A 11 -6.19 7.75 9.59
C ARG A 11 -6.75 6.33 9.63
N LYS A 12 -8.04 6.17 9.91
CA LYS A 12 -8.70 4.86 10.00
C LYS A 12 -8.82 4.20 8.63
N LYS A 13 -9.20 4.95 7.59
CA LYS A 13 -9.42 4.45 6.23
C LYS A 13 -8.12 3.97 5.58
N PHE A 14 -7.04 4.72 5.73
CA PHE A 14 -5.74 4.42 5.12
C PHE A 14 -4.73 3.79 6.08
N LYS A 15 -5.16 3.41 7.30
CA LYS A 15 -4.33 2.78 8.34
C LYS A 15 -3.03 3.55 8.63
N LEU A 16 -3.10 4.88 8.61
CA LEU A 16 -1.93 5.73 8.87
C LEU A 16 -1.47 5.60 10.32
N ARG A 17 -0.15 5.64 10.54
CA ARG A 17 0.45 5.57 11.88
C ARG A 17 -0.04 6.70 12.81
N ALA A 18 -0.22 7.89 12.25
CA ALA A 18 -0.65 9.08 12.99
C ALA A 18 -1.78 9.79 12.25
N LYS A 19 -2.51 10.65 12.97
CA LYS A 19 -3.48 11.55 12.33
C LYS A 19 -2.71 12.57 11.48
N PRO A 20 -3.10 12.79 10.22
CA PRO A 20 -2.51 13.85 9.42
C PRO A 20 -2.77 15.21 10.08
N ALA A 21 -1.81 16.12 9.94
CA ALA A 21 -1.90 17.46 10.50
C ALA A 21 -2.99 18.29 9.80
N ARG A 22 -3.51 19.28 10.51
CA ARG A 22 -4.60 20.13 10.02
C ARG A 22 -4.22 20.88 8.72
N ASN A 23 -2.99 21.39 8.65
CA ASN A 23 -2.45 22.04 7.45
C ASN A 23 -2.39 21.06 6.27
N THR A 24 -1.90 19.84 6.47
CA THR A 24 -1.84 18.81 5.42
C THR A 24 -3.22 18.54 4.82
N ILE A 25 -4.25 18.43 5.65
CA ILE A 25 -5.63 18.25 5.18
C ILE A 25 -6.09 19.47 4.38
N SER A 26 -5.81 20.67 4.88
CA SER A 26 -6.15 21.91 4.18
C SER A 26 -5.46 22.01 2.82
N ASP A 27 -4.18 21.63 2.74
CA ASP A 27 -3.38 21.74 1.52
C ASP A 27 -3.85 20.75 0.46
N ILE A 28 -4.19 19.51 0.88
CA ILE A 28 -4.81 18.52 -0.02
C ILE A 28 -6.16 19.02 -0.53
N MET A 29 -6.99 19.59 0.35
CA MET A 29 -8.30 20.12 -0.05
C MET A 29 -8.17 21.31 -1.03
N LYS A 30 -7.24 22.23 -0.78
CA LYS A 30 -6.98 23.38 -1.66
C LYS A 30 -6.49 22.94 -3.04
N ASN A 31 -5.67 21.89 -3.08
CA ASN A 31 -5.08 21.38 -4.31
C ASN A 31 -5.89 20.23 -4.91
N ALA A 32 -7.09 19.93 -4.41
CA ALA A 32 -7.83 18.73 -4.79
C ALA A 32 -8.13 18.69 -6.30
N GLU A 33 -8.53 19.81 -6.89
CA GLU A 33 -8.78 19.92 -8.33
C GLU A 33 -7.50 19.65 -9.15
N SER A 34 -6.37 20.18 -8.70
CA SER A 34 -5.07 19.94 -9.33
C SER A 34 -4.65 18.47 -9.17
N ILE A 35 -4.83 17.86 -7.99
CA ILE A 35 -4.49 16.46 -7.71
C ILE A 35 -5.35 15.49 -8.55
N MET A 36 -6.63 15.83 -8.76
CA MET A 36 -7.56 15.01 -9.55
C MET A 36 -7.47 15.27 -11.06
N SER A 37 -6.69 16.27 -11.48
CA SER A 37 -6.49 16.55 -12.91
C SER A 37 -5.68 15.44 -13.57
N ALA A 38 -5.96 15.17 -14.85
CA ALA A 38 -5.26 14.15 -15.63
C ALA A 38 -3.74 14.40 -15.71
N SER A 39 -3.30 15.66 -15.64
CA SER A 39 -1.90 16.06 -15.72
C SER A 39 -1.09 15.86 -14.42
N TYR A 40 -1.74 15.56 -13.28
CA TYR A 40 -1.04 15.35 -12.02
C TYR A 40 -0.26 14.02 -11.98
N GLY A 41 -0.66 13.04 -12.78
CA GLY A 41 -0.11 11.69 -12.78
C GLY A 41 1.20 11.50 -13.56
N ASP A 42 1.48 12.34 -14.56
CA ASP A 42 2.62 12.12 -15.46
C ASP A 42 3.97 12.39 -14.77
N ASP A 43 4.08 13.51 -14.04
CA ASP A 43 5.37 13.95 -13.49
C ASP A 43 5.35 14.20 -11.97
N CYS A 44 4.16 14.42 -11.39
CA CYS A 44 4.01 14.92 -10.02
C CYS A 44 3.65 13.85 -8.98
N GLN A 45 3.25 12.65 -9.41
CA GLN A 45 3.03 11.54 -8.50
C GLN A 45 4.39 10.98 -8.05
N ARG A 46 4.60 10.88 -6.72
CA ARG A 46 5.73 10.11 -6.19
C ARG A 46 5.64 8.71 -6.78
N LYS A 47 6.55 8.36 -7.69
CA LYS A 47 6.70 7.00 -8.19
C LYS A 47 6.75 6.08 -6.98
N PRO A 48 5.91 5.03 -6.91
CA PRO A 48 6.06 4.02 -5.87
C PRO A 48 7.52 3.63 -5.83
N THR A 49 8.14 3.63 -4.65
CA THR A 49 9.51 3.15 -4.53
C THR A 49 9.48 1.69 -4.95
N GLN A 50 9.85 1.45 -6.21
CA GLN A 50 10.11 0.14 -6.76
C GLN A 50 11.37 -0.34 -6.05
N VAL A 51 11.19 -0.94 -4.87
CA VAL A 51 12.25 -1.71 -4.21
C VAL A 51 12.37 -3.01 -4.99
N SER A 52 12.88 -2.93 -6.22
CA SER A 52 13.29 -4.12 -6.96
C SER A 52 14.59 -4.58 -6.33
N SER A 53 14.51 -5.62 -5.52
CA SER A 53 15.67 -6.38 -5.08
C SER A 53 15.69 -7.64 -5.93
N PRO A 54 16.61 -7.74 -6.92
CA PRO A 54 16.70 -8.92 -7.78
C PRO A 54 16.92 -10.21 -6.99
N GLN A 55 17.54 -10.11 -5.81
CA GLN A 55 17.74 -11.24 -4.91
C GLN A 55 16.43 -11.69 -4.24
N LEU A 56 15.59 -10.74 -3.83
CA LEU A 56 14.30 -11.03 -3.23
C LEU A 56 13.33 -11.60 -4.27
N GLU A 57 13.28 -11.02 -5.46
CA GLU A 57 12.43 -11.48 -6.56
C GLU A 57 12.77 -12.91 -6.98
N LYS A 58 14.06 -13.25 -7.10
CA LYS A 58 14.51 -14.63 -7.37
C LYS A 58 14.10 -15.61 -6.27
N ARG A 59 14.26 -15.22 -4.99
CA ARG A 59 13.86 -16.06 -3.85
C ARG A 59 12.35 -16.26 -3.79
N LEU A 60 11.57 -15.22 -4.09
CA LEU A 60 10.12 -15.28 -4.14
C LEU A 60 9.64 -16.18 -5.27
N ALA A 61 10.20 -16.05 -6.47
CA ALA A 61 9.87 -16.93 -7.60
C ALA A 61 10.18 -18.40 -7.30
N ALA A 62 11.36 -18.68 -6.70
CA ALA A 62 11.71 -20.04 -6.28
C ALA A 62 10.73 -20.60 -5.24
N TRP A 63 10.29 -19.77 -4.30
CA TRP A 63 9.31 -20.15 -3.29
C TRP A 63 7.92 -20.41 -3.88
N ILE A 64 7.46 -19.57 -4.83
CA ILE A 64 6.19 -19.77 -5.54
C ILE A 64 6.21 -21.10 -6.29
N MET A 65 7.26 -21.38 -7.07
CA MET A 65 7.40 -22.65 -7.80
C MET A 65 7.39 -23.87 -6.87
N ASP A 66 8.02 -23.78 -5.68
CA ASP A 66 8.01 -24.87 -4.70
C ASP A 66 6.62 -25.04 -4.05
N MET A 67 5.88 -23.96 -3.83
CA MET A 67 4.52 -23.99 -3.28
C MET A 67 3.49 -24.51 -4.27
N GLU A 68 3.59 -24.15 -5.56
CA GLU A 68 2.78 -24.70 -6.64
C GLU A 68 3.04 -26.21 -6.80
N ARG A 69 4.31 -26.64 -6.76
CA ARG A 69 4.66 -28.06 -6.80
C ARG A 69 4.09 -28.87 -5.63
N ARG A 70 3.95 -28.24 -4.46
CA ARG A 70 3.37 -28.86 -3.26
C ARG A 70 1.84 -28.75 -3.23
N ASN A 71 1.22 -28.09 -4.22
CA ASN A 71 -0.22 -27.79 -4.28
C ASN A 71 -0.72 -27.06 -3.03
N ILE A 72 0.10 -26.17 -2.46
CA ILE A 72 -0.20 -25.45 -1.21
C ILE A 72 -0.79 -24.06 -1.49
N CYS A 73 -0.49 -23.42 -2.62
CA CYS A 73 -1.00 -22.09 -2.96
C CYS A 73 -1.26 -21.95 -4.47
N ASP A 74 -2.51 -21.72 -4.87
CA ASP A 74 -2.84 -21.12 -6.17
C ASP A 74 -2.67 -19.60 -6.06
N ILE A 75 -2.13 -18.96 -7.09
CA ILE A 75 -1.88 -17.51 -7.14
C ILE A 75 -3.14 -16.66 -6.86
N ASP A 76 -4.34 -17.18 -7.16
CA ASP A 76 -5.62 -16.55 -6.81
C ASP A 76 -5.85 -16.42 -5.29
N THR A 77 -5.13 -17.20 -4.48
CA THR A 77 -5.22 -17.19 -3.01
C THR A 77 -4.28 -16.16 -2.37
N LEU A 78 -3.25 -15.67 -3.08
CA LEU A 78 -2.27 -14.73 -2.52
C LEU A 78 -2.83 -13.33 -2.29
N ASP A 79 -3.80 -12.89 -3.11
CA ASP A 79 -4.58 -11.67 -2.86
C ASP A 79 -5.42 -11.79 -1.58
N GLY A 80 -5.86 -13.00 -1.21
CA GLY A 80 -6.55 -13.28 0.04
C GLY A 80 -5.62 -13.34 1.26
N ILE A 81 -4.41 -13.88 1.12
CA ILE A 81 -3.46 -14.12 2.23
C ILE A 81 -2.84 -12.82 2.76
N THR A 82 -2.58 -11.83 1.90
CA THR A 82 -2.07 -10.50 2.33
C THR A 82 -3.04 -9.75 3.25
N SER A 83 -4.33 -10.12 3.22
CA SER A 83 -5.36 -9.57 4.11
C SER A 83 -5.53 -10.33 5.44
N ARG A 84 -4.99 -11.56 5.57
CA ARG A 84 -5.33 -12.47 6.69
C ARG A 84 -4.18 -13.25 7.34
N ALA A 85 -2.90 -13.01 7.01
CA ALA A 85 -1.82 -13.69 7.72
C ALA A 85 -1.46 -13.00 9.07
N PRO A 86 -1.54 -13.71 10.21
CA PRO A 86 -1.05 -13.22 11.50
C PRO A 86 0.49 -13.16 11.48
N ARG A 87 1.02 -12.17 12.20
CA ARG A 87 2.43 -11.68 12.22
C ARG A 87 3.54 -12.70 12.53
N ALA A 88 3.29 -14.00 12.55
CA ALA A 88 4.22 -15.00 13.07
C ALA A 88 5.28 -15.50 12.07
N CYS A 89 5.14 -15.27 10.76
CA CYS A 89 6.04 -15.86 9.76
C CYS A 89 7.20 -14.96 9.29
N TRP A 90 7.40 -13.78 9.88
CA TRP A 90 8.46 -12.84 9.48
C TRP A 90 9.67 -12.90 10.41
N SER A 91 10.20 -14.10 10.66
CA SER A 91 11.50 -14.27 11.32
C SER A 91 12.29 -15.36 10.60
N LEU A 92 13.04 -14.96 9.58
CA LEU A 92 14.35 -15.48 9.23
C LEU A 92 15.08 -14.52 8.28
#